data_AF-A0A3Q9NS67-F1
#
_entry.id   AF-A0A3Q9NS67-F1
#
_cell.length_a   1.000
_cell.length_b   1.000
_cell.length_c   1.000
_cell.angle_alpha   90.00
_cell.angle_beta   90.00
_cell.angle_gamma   90.00
#
_symmetry.space_group_name_H-M   'P 1'
#
loop_
_entity.id
_entity.type
_entity.pdbx_description
1 polymer ?
#
loop_
_entity_poly.entity_id
_entity_poly.type
_entity_poly.pdbx_seq_one_letter_code
_entity_poly.pdbx_strand_id
1 'polypeptide(L)'
;SQQKCYPLAFGVPAALMAVALVVFILGSSMYIKEAPKGNILMDVCSCIAFANKNRWKHRGSCFPKKEHWLDWAEEKYDKLLIAQVKMVLKVLFLYIPLP
;
A
#
# COMPACT_ATOMS: atom_id res chain seq x y z
N SER A 1 -26.52 45.46 12.48
CA SER A 1 -25.20 44.79 12.51
C SER A 1 -25.36 43.28 12.76
N GLN A 2 -25.84 42.50 11.77
CA GLN A 2 -26.17 41.07 11.94
C GLN A 2 -25.18 40.12 11.22
N GLN A 3 -24.00 40.61 10.82
CA GLN A 3 -23.04 39.86 10.00
C GLN A 3 -21.95 39.14 10.81
N LYS A 4 -21.88 39.34 12.15
CA LYS A 4 -20.80 38.78 12.98
C LYS A 4 -21.09 37.41 13.60
N CYS A 5 -22.33 36.91 13.56
CA CYS A 5 -22.70 35.64 14.20
C CYS A 5 -22.42 34.41 13.31
N TYR A 6 -22.56 34.52 11.99
CA TYR A 6 -22.31 33.42 11.05
C TYR A 6 -20.85 32.92 11.06
N PRO A 7 -19.83 33.77 10.87
CA PRO A 7 -18.44 33.31 10.93
C PRO A 7 -18.04 32.82 12.32
N LEU A 8 -18.69 33.30 13.39
CA LEU A 8 -18.44 32.81 14.75
C LEU A 8 -19.05 31.41 14.99
N ALA A 9 -20.29 31.21 14.53
CA ALA A 9 -21.03 29.95 14.68
C ALA A 9 -20.38 28.79 13.93
N PHE A 10 -19.80 29.04 12.75
CA PHE A 10 -19.07 28.02 11.98
C PHE A 10 -17.56 28.00 12.29
N GLY A 11 -16.99 29.12 12.74
CA GLY A 11 -15.58 29.24 13.10
C GLY A 11 -15.23 28.46 14.36
N VAL A 12 -16.11 28.43 15.36
CA VAL A 12 -15.87 27.68 16.61
C VAL A 12 -15.79 26.16 16.35
N PRO A 13 -16.75 25.51 15.68
CA PRO A 13 -16.63 24.11 15.28
C PRO A 13 -15.40 23.83 14.40
N ALA A 14 -15.09 24.71 13.44
CA ALA A 14 -13.94 24.55 12.56
C ALA A 14 -12.61 24.59 13.34
N ALA A 15 -12.47 25.53 14.29
CA ALA A 15 -11.29 25.63 15.14
C ALA A 15 -11.16 24.41 16.06
N LEU A 16 -12.25 23.94 16.66
CA LEU A 16 -12.26 22.73 17.48
C LEU A 16 -11.86 21.48 16.68
N MET A 17 -12.36 21.34 15.44
CA MET A 17 -11.97 20.25 14.53
C MET A 17 -10.49 20.31 14.15
N ALA A 18 -9.96 21.51 13.89
CA ALA A 18 -8.54 21.69 13.58
C ALA A 18 -7.65 21.30 14.78
N VAL A 19 -8.01 21.71 16.00
CA VAL A 19 -7.28 21.33 17.23
C VAL A 19 -7.34 19.82 17.44
N ALA A 20 -8.51 19.21 17.30
CA ALA A 20 -8.68 17.76 17.43
C ALA A 20 -7.79 17.00 16.43
N LEU A 21 -7.71 17.47 15.18
CA LEU A 21 -6.87 16.87 14.14
C LEU A 21 -5.37 16.99 14.45
N VAL A 22 -4.91 18.14 14.96
CA VAL A 22 -3.52 18.32 15.39
C VAL A 22 -3.16 17.35 16.52
N VAL A 23 -4.00 17.27 17.56
CA VAL A 23 -3.78 16.34 18.68
C VAL A 23 -3.80 14.88 18.20
N PHE A 24 -4.71 14.54 17.29
CA PHE A 24 -4.80 13.20 16.70
C PHE A 24 -3.54 12.86 15.90
N ILE A 25 -3.03 13.77 15.06
CA ILE A 25 -1.80 13.54 14.27
C ILE A 25 -0.60 13.36 15.20
N LEU A 26 -0.47 14.19 16.24
CA LEU A 26 0.61 14.07 17.22
C LEU A 26 0.52 12.73 17.99
N GLY A 27 -0.69 12.28 18.35
CA GLY A 27 -0.94 10.99 18.99
C GLY A 27 -0.87 9.78 18.05
N SER A 28 -0.98 10.00 16.73
CA SER A 28 -1.03 8.93 15.73
C SER A 28 0.27 8.12 15.64
N SER A 29 1.40 8.69 16.09
CA SER A 29 2.66 7.95 16.19
C SER A 29 2.67 6.91 17.32
N MET A 30 1.83 7.09 18.35
CA MET A 30 1.68 6.15 19.46
C MET A 30 0.58 5.11 19.20
N TYR A 31 -0.24 5.34 18.17
CA TYR A 31 -1.22 4.36 17.73
C TYR A 31 -0.51 3.14 17.15
N ILE A 32 -0.83 1.96 17.69
CA ILE A 32 -0.42 0.70 17.09
C ILE A 32 -1.15 0.62 15.75
N LYS A 33 -0.39 0.79 14.67
CA LYS A 33 -0.86 0.55 13.31
C LYS A 33 -0.92 -0.95 13.14
N GLU A 34 -2.00 -1.54 13.65
CA GLU A 34 -2.30 -2.95 13.45
C GLU A 34 -2.19 -3.23 11.95
N ALA A 35 -1.35 -4.20 11.58
CA ALA A 35 -1.27 -4.64 10.20
C ALA A 35 -2.70 -4.98 9.76
N PRO A 36 -3.17 -4.49 8.60
CA PRO A 36 -4.52 -4.78 8.14
C PRO A 36 -4.69 -6.31 8.14
N LYS A 37 -5.58 -6.80 9.00
CA LYS A 37 -5.75 -8.23 9.30
C LYS A 37 -5.94 -9.00 7.99
N GLY A 38 -4.96 -9.84 7.65
CA GLY A 38 -5.13 -10.98 6.74
C GLY A 38 -5.66 -10.69 5.35
N ASN A 39 -5.41 -9.51 4.76
CA ASN A 39 -5.82 -9.29 3.38
C ASN A 39 -4.77 -9.88 2.44
N ILE A 40 -5.09 -11.00 1.79
CA ILE A 40 -4.23 -11.70 0.80
C ILE A 40 -3.69 -10.73 -0.26
N LEU A 41 -4.47 -9.69 -0.60
CA LEU A 41 -4.02 -8.57 -1.45
C LEU A 41 -2.74 -7.90 -0.97
N MET A 42 -2.55 -7.72 0.33
CA MET A 42 -1.34 -7.10 0.88
C MET A 42 -0.12 -8.01 0.75
N ASP A 43 -0.29 -9.32 0.88
CA ASP A 43 0.76 -10.30 0.63
C ASP A 43 1.13 -10.34 -0.86
N VAL A 44 0.14 -10.28 -1.75
CA VAL A 44 0.34 -10.18 -3.20
C VAL A 44 1.09 -8.90 -3.56
N CYS A 45 0.64 -7.73 -3.07
CA CYS A 45 1.29 -6.44 -3.31
C CYS A 45 2.72 -6.42 -2.75
N SER A 46 2.92 -6.92 -1.53
CA SER A 46 4.24 -6.99 -0.90
C SER A 46 5.18 -7.96 -1.62
N CYS A 47 4.66 -9.08 -2.11
CA CYS A 47 5.40 -10.04 -2.94
C CYS A 47 5.86 -9.42 -4.27
N ILE A 48 4.97 -8.70 -4.96
CA ILE A 48 5.30 -7.98 -6.20
C ILE A 48 6.36 -6.89 -5.94
N ALA A 49 6.16 -6.09 -4.89
CA ALA A 49 7.10 -5.03 -4.50
C ALA A 49 8.47 -5.61 -4.11
N PHE A 50 8.49 -6.70 -3.36
CA PHE A 50 9.72 -7.40 -2.98
C PHE A 50 10.43 -7.99 -4.21
N ALA A 51 9.71 -8.68 -5.10
CA ALA A 51 10.29 -9.22 -6.34
C ALA A 51 10.96 -8.12 -7.18
N ASN A 52 10.30 -6.96 -7.32
CA ASN A 52 10.84 -5.84 -8.09
C ASN A 52 12.05 -5.19 -7.40
N LYS A 53 11.99 -4.97 -6.09
CA LYS A 53 13.12 -4.45 -5.30
C LYS A 53 14.32 -5.40 -5.36
N ASN A 54 14.08 -6.70 -5.22
CA ASN A 54 15.13 -7.72 -5.25
C ASN A 54 15.75 -7.81 -6.65
N ARG A 55 14.94 -7.78 -7.70
CA ARG A 55 15.42 -7.70 -9.09
C ARG A 55 16.32 -6.49 -9.34
N TRP A 56 15.99 -5.32 -8.77
CA TRP A 56 16.83 -4.13 -8.93
C TRP A 56 18.14 -4.25 -8.13
N LYS A 57 18.08 -4.79 -6.91
CA LYS A 57 19.27 -5.01 -6.08
C LYS A 57 20.24 -6.03 -6.70
N HIS A 58 19.71 -7.06 -7.35
CA HIS A 58 20.47 -8.15 -7.98
C HIS A 58 20.63 -7.98 -9.49
N ARG A 59 20.54 -6.76 -10.00
CA ARG A 59 20.65 -6.44 -11.44
C ARG A 59 22.07 -6.58 -12.01
N GLY A 60 23.07 -6.88 -11.17
CA GLY A 60 24.46 -7.11 -11.58
C GLY A 60 24.72 -8.51 -12.13
N SER A 61 25.79 -8.66 -12.92
CA SER A 61 26.16 -9.88 -13.66
C SER A 61 26.52 -11.11 -12.80
N CYS A 62 26.57 -10.99 -11.47
CA CYS A 62 26.90 -12.09 -10.56
C CYS A 62 25.71 -13.01 -10.22
N PHE A 63 24.47 -12.64 -10.60
CA PHE A 63 23.29 -13.45 -10.27
C PHE A 63 22.73 -14.16 -11.51
N PRO A 64 22.33 -15.45 -11.38
CA PRO A 64 21.74 -16.17 -12.49
C PRO A 64 20.43 -15.50 -12.92
N LYS A 65 20.24 -15.36 -14.23
CA LYS A 65 18.99 -14.82 -14.80
C LYS A 65 17.85 -15.76 -14.47
N LYS A 66 16.80 -15.25 -13.83
CA LYS A 66 15.54 -15.96 -13.59
C LYS A 66 14.64 -15.88 -14.83
N GLU A 67 13.87 -16.93 -15.12
CA GLU A 67 12.97 -17.00 -16.27
C GLU A 67 11.80 -15.99 -16.16
N HIS A 68 11.23 -15.84 -14.96
CA HIS A 68 10.17 -14.87 -14.71
C HIS A 68 10.58 -13.83 -13.65
N TRP A 69 10.16 -12.58 -13.84
CA TRP A 69 10.54 -11.49 -12.92
C TRP A 69 9.98 -11.63 -11.50
N LEU A 70 8.88 -12.36 -11.32
CA LEU A 70 8.34 -12.68 -10.00
C LEU A 70 9.15 -13.74 -9.23
N ASP A 71 10.03 -14.49 -9.91
CA ASP A 71 10.85 -15.53 -9.24
C ASP A 71 11.91 -14.93 -8.32
N TRP A 72 12.13 -13.62 -8.42
CA TRP A 72 12.94 -12.85 -7.47
C TRP A 72 12.32 -12.79 -6.07
N ALA A 73 11.07 -13.21 -5.88
CA ALA A 73 10.43 -13.34 -4.57
C ALA A 73 10.58 -14.73 -3.93
N GLU A 74 11.15 -15.72 -4.62
CA GLU A 74 11.30 -17.11 -4.14
C GLU A 74 12.14 -17.22 -2.85
N GLU A 75 12.97 -16.22 -2.56
CA GLU A 75 13.77 -16.15 -1.33
C GLU A 75 12.92 -15.95 -0.06
N LYS A 76 11.75 -15.30 -0.19
CA LYS A 76 10.91 -14.90 0.95
C LYS A 76 9.49 -15.46 0.91
N TYR A 77 8.99 -15.84 -0.27
CA TYR A 77 7.60 -16.27 -0.47
C TYR A 77 7.52 -17.66 -1.08
N ASP A 78 6.47 -18.40 -0.71
CA ASP A 78 6.22 -19.74 -1.24
C ASP A 78 5.99 -19.75 -2.75
N LYS A 79 6.49 -20.79 -3.42
CA LYS A 79 6.33 -20.99 -4.87
C LYS A 79 4.86 -21.03 -5.30
N LEU A 80 3.98 -21.55 -4.43
CA LEU A 80 2.53 -21.57 -4.65
C LEU A 80 1.95 -20.15 -4.73
N LEU A 81 2.32 -19.27 -3.80
CA LEU A 81 1.87 -17.88 -3.78
C LEU A 81 2.37 -17.15 -5.03
N ILE A 82 3.64 -17.34 -5.39
CA ILE A 82 4.24 -16.77 -6.61
C ILE A 82 3.49 -17.25 -7.87
N ALA A 83 3.18 -18.54 -7.97
CA ALA A 83 2.42 -19.09 -9.08
C ALA A 83 1.01 -18.51 -9.17
N GLN A 84 0.31 -18.38 -8.04
CA GLN A 84 -1.01 -17.75 -7.98
C GLN A 84 -0.95 -16.29 -8.43
N VAL A 85 0.04 -15.51 -7.97
CA VAL A 85 0.23 -14.12 -8.40
C VAL A 85 0.51 -14.02 -9.89
N LYS A 86 1.32 -14.91 -10.47
CA LYS A 86 1.54 -14.95 -11.93
C LYS A 86 0.24 -15.18 -12.71
N MET A 87 -0.60 -16.11 -12.24
CA MET A 87 -1.89 -16.39 -12.87
C MET A 87 -2.84 -15.21 -12.75
N VAL A 88 -2.95 -14.61 -11.57
CA VAL A 88 -3.80 -13.43 -11.32
C VAL A 88 -3.36 -12.25 -12.18
N LEU A 89 -2.06 -11.98 -12.32
CA LEU A 89 -1.55 -10.90 -13.18
C LEU A 89 -1.87 -11.14 -14.66
N LYS A 90 -1.82 -12.40 -15.15
CA LYS A 90 -2.22 -12.73 -16.53
C LYS A 90 -3.72 -12.52 -16.74
N VAL A 91 -4.54 -12.95 -15.78
CA VAL A 91 -5.99 -12.76 -15.82
C VAL A 91 -6.33 -11.27 -15.77
N LEU A 92 -5.73 -10.51 -14.85
CA LEU A 92 -5.90 -9.07 -14.76
C LEU A 92 -5.50 -8.37 -16.07
N PHE A 93 -4.37 -8.75 -16.66
CA PHE A 93 -3.92 -8.23 -17.94
C PHE A 93 -4.92 -8.50 -19.08
N LEU A 94 -5.59 -9.66 -19.08
CA LEU A 94 -6.65 -9.98 -20.04
C LEU A 94 -7.89 -9.08 -19.87
N TYR A 95 -8.21 -8.68 -18.63
CA TYR A 95 -9.35 -7.80 -18.32
C TYR A 95 -9.09 -6.30 -18.56
N ILE A 96 -7.84 -5.85 -18.65
CA ILE A 96 -7.51 -4.43 -18.94
C ILE A 96 -8.04 -3.96 -20.32
N PRO A 97 -7.88 -4.72 -21.42
CA PRO A 97 -8.39 -4.33 -22.73
C PRO A 97 -9.85 -4.75 -23.00
N LEU A 98 -10.48 -5.49 -22.08
CA LEU A 98 -11.90 -5.84 -22.19
C LEU A 98 -12.73 -4.66 -21.66
N PRO A 99 -13.58 -4.02 -22.50
CA PRO A 99 -14.43 -2.90 -22.08
C PRO A 99 -15.49 -3.31 -21.04
#